data_AF-X0VW37-F1
#
_entry.id   AF-X0VW37-F1
#
_cell.length_a   1.000
_cell.length_b   1.000
_cell.length_c   1.000
_cell.angle_alpha   90.00
_cell.angle_beta   90.00
_cell.angle_gamma   90.00
#
_symmetry.space_group_name_H-M   'P 1'
#
loop_
_entity.id
_entity.type
_entity.pdbx_description
1 polymer ?
#
loop_
_entity_poly.entity_id
_entity_poly.type
_entity_poly.pdbx_seq_one_letter_code
_entity_poly.pdbx_strand_id
1 'polypeptide(L)'
;PWLLPAFIYEGPLVQMASEDELTLVWYMTRPVRDGLSVRIDDDGDERVFAAESDGRRTHAVLTGLAPGQTYPYTISLGRRTLAQAELRTNKPAGQPFSFIVFGDSGRGGRKQYMLAAQMTAADPDLALHTGDLVYGSGERRKYKERFFAPYRELIRRVNFWPSLGNHDVAEPHFGAPYLEVFELPENGPHDEPPERSYWFDYVSARFVVVDSNLDEAALRDHVAPWLAEVLSGSDATWKFVVFHHPPYTAGAYEPDGRIQR
;
A
#
# COMPACT_ATOMS: atom_id res chain seq x y z
N PRO A 1 -32.89 -1.36 -5.03
CA PRO A 1 -31.41 -1.34 -4.90
C PRO A 1 -30.65 -0.87 -6.16
N TRP A 2 -31.17 -1.09 -7.37
CA TRP A 2 -30.52 -0.78 -8.65
C TRP A 2 -30.61 0.67 -9.15
N LEU A 3 -31.17 1.59 -8.33
CA LEU A 3 -31.45 2.98 -8.75
C LEU A 3 -30.35 3.99 -8.38
N LEU A 4 -29.40 3.63 -7.51
CA LEU A 4 -28.33 4.55 -7.13
C LEU A 4 -27.16 4.48 -8.14
N PRO A 5 -26.62 5.62 -8.58
CA PRO A 5 -25.44 5.65 -9.44
C PRO A 5 -24.26 4.98 -8.73
N ALA A 6 -23.42 4.26 -9.48
CA ALA A 6 -22.19 3.67 -8.92
C ALA A 6 -21.24 4.80 -8.47
N PHE A 7 -20.54 4.64 -7.36
CA PHE A 7 -19.55 5.63 -6.91
C PHE A 7 -18.40 4.93 -6.18
N ILE A 8 -17.28 5.63 -6.06
CA ILE A 8 -16.12 5.18 -5.30
C ILE A 8 -16.45 5.31 -3.81
N TYR A 9 -16.48 4.20 -3.08
CA TYR A 9 -16.75 4.22 -1.63
C TYR A 9 -15.48 4.09 -0.77
N GLU A 10 -14.38 3.61 -1.36
CA GLU A 10 -13.04 3.52 -0.78
C GLU A 10 -11.98 3.76 -1.88
N GLY A 11 -10.84 4.34 -1.49
CA GLY A 11 -9.79 4.79 -2.40
C GLY A 11 -10.07 6.18 -3.01
N PRO A 12 -9.34 6.55 -4.08
CA PRO A 12 -8.24 5.79 -4.70
C PRO A 12 -6.99 5.68 -3.83
N LEU A 13 -6.23 4.62 -4.06
CA LEU A 13 -4.96 4.26 -3.44
C LEU A 13 -3.90 4.17 -4.54
N VAL A 14 -2.77 4.86 -4.37
CA VAL A 14 -1.58 4.71 -5.24
C VAL A 14 -0.79 3.50 -4.77
N GLN A 15 -0.51 2.58 -5.68
CA GLN A 15 0.24 1.34 -5.46
C GLN A 15 1.22 1.10 -6.59
N MET A 16 2.19 0.20 -6.37
CA MET A 16 3.10 -0.28 -7.42
C MET A 16 3.79 0.85 -8.21
N ALA A 17 4.03 1.99 -7.56
CA ALA A 17 4.67 3.13 -8.22
C ALA A 17 6.15 2.86 -8.49
N SER A 18 6.58 3.16 -9.71
CA SER A 18 7.95 3.21 -10.21
C SER A 18 8.26 4.65 -10.68
N GLU A 19 9.38 4.82 -11.39
CA GLU A 19 9.74 6.09 -12.01
C GLU A 19 8.79 6.47 -13.17
N ASP A 20 8.25 5.50 -13.90
CA ASP A 20 7.51 5.71 -15.15
C ASP A 20 6.11 5.07 -15.19
N GLU A 21 5.74 4.33 -14.16
CA GLU A 21 4.42 3.73 -14.02
C GLU A 21 3.92 3.69 -12.57
N LEU A 22 2.61 3.50 -12.40
CA LEU A 22 1.98 3.18 -11.12
C LEU A 22 0.61 2.54 -11.35
N THR A 23 0.07 1.94 -10.30
CA THR A 23 -1.31 1.45 -10.25
C THR A 23 -2.17 2.32 -9.34
N LEU A 24 -3.34 2.75 -9.81
CA LEU A 24 -4.40 3.28 -8.95
C LEU A 24 -5.40 2.17 -8.64
N VAL A 25 -5.73 1.95 -7.36
CA VAL A 25 -6.73 0.98 -6.91
C VAL A 25 -7.87 1.70 -6.18
N TRP A 26 -9.12 1.35 -6.46
CA TRP A 26 -10.30 1.88 -5.76
C TRP A 26 -11.45 0.88 -5.73
N TYR A 27 -12.46 1.16 -4.89
CA TYR A 27 -13.58 0.24 -4.71
C TYR A 27 -14.92 0.93 -4.99
N MET A 28 -15.73 0.26 -5.81
CA MET A 28 -17.01 0.73 -6.31
C MET A 28 -18.19 0.16 -5.52
N THR A 29 -19.25 0.94 -5.31
CA THR A 29 -20.45 0.46 -4.57
C THR A 29 -21.13 -0.76 -5.18
N ARG A 30 -20.87 -1.02 -6.46
CA ARG A 30 -21.30 -2.20 -7.22
C ARG A 30 -20.30 -2.48 -8.35
N PRO A 31 -20.25 -3.72 -8.87
CA PRO A 31 -19.46 -4.01 -10.05
C PRO A 31 -19.81 -3.12 -11.24
N VAL A 32 -18.77 -2.63 -11.92
CA VAL A 32 -18.86 -1.82 -13.14
C VAL A 32 -17.93 -2.47 -14.15
N ARG A 33 -18.46 -2.94 -15.29
CA ARG A 33 -17.69 -3.70 -16.26
C ARG A 33 -16.97 -2.84 -17.28
N ASP A 34 -17.55 -1.68 -17.63
CA ASP A 34 -17.07 -0.84 -18.72
C ASP A 34 -17.18 0.65 -18.38
N GLY A 35 -16.36 1.45 -19.07
CA GLY A 35 -16.44 2.91 -19.05
C GLY A 35 -15.76 3.58 -17.85
N LEU A 36 -15.07 2.82 -17.00
CA LEU A 36 -14.16 3.38 -16.00
C LEU A 36 -12.82 3.72 -16.67
N SER A 37 -12.33 4.93 -16.40
CA SER A 37 -11.04 5.39 -16.89
C SER A 37 -10.38 6.37 -15.93
N VAL A 38 -9.06 6.46 -16.04
CA VAL A 38 -8.25 7.49 -15.40
C VAL A 38 -7.69 8.40 -16.47
N ARG A 39 -7.96 9.70 -16.37
CA ARG A 39 -7.32 10.71 -17.20
C ARG A 39 -6.26 11.43 -16.37
N ILE A 40 -5.05 11.56 -16.90
CA ILE A 40 -4.04 12.49 -16.40
C ILE A 40 -3.88 13.64 -17.39
N ASP A 41 -3.47 14.79 -16.89
CA ASP A 41 -3.22 16.00 -17.67
C ASP A 41 -1.82 16.52 -17.30
N ASP A 42 -0.92 16.54 -18.27
CA ASP A 42 0.45 17.04 -18.13
C ASP A 42 0.64 18.25 -19.04
N ASP A 43 0.31 19.44 -18.52
CA ASP A 43 0.39 20.71 -19.25
C ASP A 43 -0.31 20.67 -20.63
N GLY A 44 -1.50 20.05 -20.70
CA GLY A 44 -2.29 19.92 -21.92
C GLY A 44 -2.05 18.64 -22.73
N ASP A 45 -1.08 17.79 -22.35
CA ASP A 45 -0.98 16.42 -22.86
C ASP A 45 -1.88 15.48 -22.06
N GLU A 46 -3.12 15.34 -22.54
CA GLU A 46 -4.10 14.46 -21.92
C GLU A 46 -3.89 13.00 -22.30
N ARG A 47 -3.71 12.15 -21.29
CA ARG A 47 -3.62 10.69 -21.47
C ARG A 47 -4.74 10.00 -20.69
N VAL A 48 -5.37 9.02 -21.33
CA VAL A 48 -6.49 8.27 -20.75
C VAL A 48 -6.15 6.78 -20.67
N PHE A 49 -6.23 6.25 -19.47
CA PHE A 49 -5.97 4.85 -19.14
C PHE A 49 -7.28 4.14 -18.85
N ALA A 50 -7.48 2.96 -19.43
CA ALA A 50 -8.60 2.11 -19.10
C ALA A 50 -8.45 1.57 -17.66
N ALA A 51 -9.58 1.33 -17.01
CA ALA A 51 -9.60 0.70 -15.70
C ALA A 51 -10.30 -0.66 -15.77
N GLU A 52 -9.72 -1.66 -15.12
CA GLU A 52 -10.22 -3.02 -15.08
C GLU A 52 -10.85 -3.28 -13.71
N SER A 53 -11.94 -4.06 -13.69
CA SER A 53 -12.67 -4.34 -12.45
C SER A 53 -12.85 -5.83 -12.22
N ASP A 54 -12.49 -6.27 -11.01
CA ASP A 54 -12.87 -7.57 -10.47
C ASP A 54 -13.83 -7.38 -9.28
N GLY A 55 -15.07 -7.84 -9.45
CA GLY A 55 -16.14 -7.57 -8.50
C GLY A 55 -16.31 -6.05 -8.26
N ARG A 56 -15.99 -5.60 -7.05
CA ARG A 56 -16.05 -4.17 -6.67
C ARG A 56 -14.69 -3.47 -6.70
N ARG A 57 -13.60 -4.22 -6.78
CA ARG A 57 -12.24 -3.69 -6.86
C ARG A 57 -12.01 -3.26 -8.30
N THR A 58 -11.47 -2.08 -8.47
CA THR A 58 -11.06 -1.55 -9.78
C THR A 58 -9.62 -1.09 -9.67
N HIS A 59 -8.85 -1.34 -10.71
CA HIS A 59 -7.51 -0.77 -10.84
C HIS A 59 -7.27 -0.18 -12.23
N ALA A 60 -6.28 0.70 -12.35
CA ALA A 60 -5.77 1.20 -13.62
C ALA A 60 -4.25 1.35 -13.52
N VAL A 61 -3.55 0.78 -14.50
CA VAL A 61 -2.10 0.96 -14.65
C VAL A 61 -1.84 2.17 -15.52
N LEU A 62 -1.13 3.15 -14.98
CA LEU A 62 -0.74 4.37 -15.66
C LEU A 62 0.73 4.23 -16.04
N THR A 63 1.06 4.31 -17.33
CA THR A 63 2.42 4.10 -17.85
C THR A 63 2.90 5.31 -18.65
N GLY A 64 4.21 5.34 -18.95
CA GLY A 64 4.84 6.41 -19.72
C GLY A 64 4.85 7.74 -18.99
N LEU A 65 4.93 7.70 -17.66
CA LEU A 65 5.03 8.87 -16.79
C LEU A 65 6.50 9.34 -16.70
N ALA A 66 6.70 10.62 -16.39
CA ALA A 66 8.03 11.14 -16.11
C ALA A 66 8.42 10.88 -14.63
N PRO A 67 9.69 10.56 -14.33
CA PRO A 67 10.16 10.35 -12.97
C PRO A 67 10.05 11.61 -12.09
N GLY A 68 9.64 11.43 -10.84
CA GLY A 68 9.56 12.47 -9.81
C GLY A 68 8.54 13.58 -10.08
N GLN A 69 7.58 13.33 -10.98
CA GLN A 69 6.59 14.31 -11.41
C GLN A 69 5.27 14.14 -10.66
N THR A 70 4.56 15.25 -10.45
CA THR A 70 3.18 15.24 -9.94
C THR A 70 2.20 15.40 -11.08
N TYR A 71 1.21 14.51 -11.13
CA TYR A 71 0.15 14.53 -12.15
C TYR A 71 -1.22 14.73 -11.50
N PRO A 72 -2.01 15.74 -11.90
CA PRO A 72 -3.42 15.75 -11.62
C PRO A 72 -4.09 14.60 -12.39
N TYR A 73 -5.02 13.90 -11.74
CA TYR A 73 -5.78 12.84 -12.37
C TYR A 73 -7.27 12.93 -12.06
N THR A 74 -8.07 12.37 -12.96
CA THR A 74 -9.53 12.29 -12.87
C THR A 74 -9.98 10.85 -13.12
N ILE A 75 -10.67 10.24 -12.15
CA ILE A 75 -11.35 8.96 -12.33
C ILE A 75 -12.77 9.24 -12.82
N SER A 76 -13.18 8.64 -13.92
CA SER A 76 -14.49 8.86 -14.54
C SER A 76 -15.23 7.55 -14.81
N LEU A 77 -16.56 7.60 -14.77
CA LEU A 77 -17.45 6.60 -15.37
C LEU A 77 -18.19 7.25 -16.55
N GLY A 78 -17.73 6.95 -17.77
CA GLY A 78 -18.15 7.68 -18.96
C GLY A 78 -17.85 9.18 -18.82
N ARG A 79 -18.89 10.02 -18.92
CA ARG A 79 -18.75 11.49 -18.76
C ARG A 79 -18.81 11.98 -17.32
N ARG A 80 -19.05 11.10 -16.35
CA ARG A 80 -19.21 11.49 -14.95
C ARG A 80 -17.90 11.32 -14.20
N THR A 81 -17.37 12.43 -13.69
CA THR A 81 -16.26 12.43 -12.74
C THR A 81 -16.68 11.78 -11.43
N LEU A 82 -15.89 10.80 -10.97
CA LEU A 82 -16.06 10.11 -9.69
C LEU A 82 -15.10 10.64 -8.62
N ALA A 83 -13.86 10.92 -9.01
CA ALA A 83 -12.84 11.49 -8.15
C ALA A 83 -11.84 12.31 -8.98
N GLN A 84 -11.21 13.27 -8.34
CA GLN A 84 -10.06 14.01 -8.87
C GLN A 84 -9.02 14.08 -7.76
N ALA A 85 -7.74 13.96 -8.08
CA ALA A 85 -6.64 14.18 -7.13
C ALA A 85 -5.34 14.45 -7.87
N GLU A 86 -4.23 14.33 -7.16
CA GLU A 86 -2.88 14.36 -7.71
C GLU A 86 -2.16 13.11 -7.25
N LEU A 87 -1.27 12.58 -8.10
CA LEU A 87 -0.37 11.47 -7.79
C LEU A 87 1.08 11.91 -8.02
N ARG A 88 2.04 11.20 -7.44
CA ARG A 88 3.48 11.43 -7.65
C ARG A 88 4.17 10.12 -8.05
N THR A 89 4.94 10.16 -9.14
CA THR A 89 5.83 9.06 -9.55
C THR A 89 7.08 9.03 -8.68
N ASN A 90 7.78 7.89 -8.66
CA ASN A 90 9.03 7.79 -7.91
C ASN A 90 10.08 8.72 -8.51
N LYS A 91 10.88 9.32 -7.63
CA LYS A 91 12.01 10.14 -8.04
C LYS A 91 13.06 9.30 -8.77
N PRO A 92 13.79 9.89 -9.73
CA PRO A 92 14.89 9.20 -10.37
C PRO A 92 16.03 8.91 -9.40
N ALA A 93 16.85 7.91 -9.74
CA ALA A 93 18.08 7.58 -9.03
C ALA A 93 18.95 8.82 -8.70
N GLY A 94 19.55 8.82 -7.50
CA GLY A 94 20.46 9.87 -7.04
C GLY A 94 19.79 11.10 -6.40
N GLN A 95 18.47 11.19 -6.37
CA GLN A 95 17.74 12.26 -5.69
C GLN A 95 17.60 12.01 -4.17
N PRO A 96 17.53 13.05 -3.32
CA PRO A 96 17.13 12.86 -1.94
C PRO A 96 15.65 12.50 -1.85
N PHE A 97 15.31 11.63 -0.90
CA PHE A 97 13.94 11.23 -0.64
C PHE A 97 13.64 11.16 0.87
N SER A 98 12.36 11.28 1.21
CA SER A 98 11.85 11.15 2.57
C SER A 98 10.70 10.13 2.59
N PHE A 99 10.54 9.44 3.72
CA PHE A 99 9.44 8.51 3.90
C PHE A 99 8.96 8.50 5.34
N ILE A 100 7.72 8.06 5.53
CA ILE A 100 7.13 7.89 6.86
C ILE A 100 7.07 6.41 7.20
N VAL A 101 7.36 6.09 8.46
CA VAL A 101 7.17 4.76 9.04
C VAL A 101 6.24 4.89 10.23
N PHE A 102 5.17 4.11 10.25
CA PHE A 102 4.20 4.08 11.34
C PHE A 102 3.47 2.74 11.37
N GLY A 103 2.75 2.43 12.44
CA GLY A 103 1.97 1.20 12.58
C GLY A 103 0.90 1.35 13.64
N ASP A 104 0.23 0.25 13.99
CA ASP A 104 -0.62 0.19 15.19
C ASP A 104 -1.73 1.25 15.20
N SER A 105 -2.29 1.49 14.02
CA SER A 105 -3.13 2.66 13.80
C SER A 105 -4.61 2.34 13.68
N GLY A 106 -4.98 1.07 13.47
CA GLY A 106 -6.27 0.62 12.94
C GLY A 106 -7.52 0.73 13.79
N ARG A 107 -7.74 1.83 14.55
CA ARG A 107 -8.96 2.06 15.38
C ARG A 107 -9.96 3.04 14.77
N GLY A 108 -9.56 3.88 13.81
CA GLY A 108 -10.40 4.95 13.25
C GLY A 108 -10.62 6.13 14.22
N GLY A 109 -9.74 6.31 15.21
CA GLY A 109 -9.92 7.30 16.28
C GLY A 109 -9.31 8.67 15.99
N ARG A 110 -9.70 9.70 16.75
CA ARG A 110 -9.22 11.10 16.57
C ARG A 110 -7.69 11.23 16.48
N LYS A 111 -6.94 10.49 17.31
CA LYS A 111 -5.47 10.51 17.30
C LYS A 111 -4.89 10.04 15.95
N GLN A 112 -5.52 9.03 15.34
CA GLN A 112 -5.12 8.51 14.03
C GLN A 112 -5.33 9.56 12.93
N TYR A 113 -6.47 10.26 12.93
CA TYR A 113 -6.70 11.38 11.98
C TYR A 113 -5.72 12.54 12.18
N MET A 114 -5.37 12.86 13.44
CA MET A 114 -4.36 13.88 13.73
C MET A 114 -2.98 13.48 13.22
N LEU A 115 -2.59 12.21 13.37
CA LEU A 115 -1.36 11.67 12.81
C LEU A 115 -1.40 11.75 11.27
N ALA A 116 -2.49 11.28 10.64
CA ALA A 116 -2.66 11.33 9.19
C ALA A 116 -2.55 12.74 8.59
N ALA A 117 -3.08 13.75 9.28
CA ALA A 117 -2.94 15.14 8.87
C ALA A 117 -1.47 15.61 8.94
N GLN A 118 -0.73 15.23 9.99
CA GLN A 118 0.70 15.54 10.10
C GLN A 118 1.53 14.82 9.02
N MET A 119 1.24 13.55 8.77
CA MET A 119 1.90 12.77 7.72
C MET A 119 1.66 13.39 6.33
N THR A 120 0.43 13.83 6.06
CA THR A 120 0.10 14.49 4.79
C THR A 120 0.83 15.83 4.66
N ALA A 121 0.89 16.62 5.74
CA ALA A 121 1.58 17.91 5.75
C ALA A 121 3.11 17.79 5.64
N ALA A 122 3.68 16.65 6.03
CA ALA A 122 5.11 16.37 5.88
C ALA A 122 5.52 16.06 4.43
N ASP A 123 4.55 15.85 3.52
CA ASP A 123 4.75 15.57 2.09
C ASP A 123 5.83 14.50 1.80
N PRO A 124 5.65 13.25 2.30
CA PRO A 124 6.64 12.21 2.14
C PRO A 124 6.60 11.58 0.76
N ASP A 125 7.74 11.12 0.23
CA ASP A 125 7.77 10.46 -1.07
C ASP A 125 7.03 9.11 -1.09
N LEU A 126 7.03 8.40 0.04
CA LEU A 126 6.28 7.16 0.26
C LEU A 126 5.93 6.98 1.75
N ALA A 127 4.99 6.08 2.03
CA ALA A 127 4.62 5.71 3.40
C ALA A 127 4.72 4.20 3.62
N LEU A 128 5.30 3.80 4.76
CA LEU A 128 5.41 2.41 5.22
C LEU A 128 4.51 2.21 6.45
N HIS A 129 3.64 1.20 6.42
CA HIS A 129 2.83 0.79 7.58
C HIS A 129 3.34 -0.53 8.16
N THR A 130 3.72 -0.59 9.42
CA THR A 130 4.34 -1.75 10.07
C THR A 130 3.33 -2.72 10.68
N GLY A 131 2.19 -2.97 10.01
CA GLY A 131 1.16 -3.89 10.49
C GLY A 131 0.15 -3.31 11.49
N ASP A 132 -0.92 -4.07 11.72
CA ASP A 132 -2.10 -3.71 12.51
C ASP A 132 -2.90 -2.54 11.90
N LEU A 133 -3.23 -2.71 10.62
CA LEU A 133 -4.02 -1.77 9.82
C LEU A 133 -5.47 -1.65 10.31
N VAL A 134 -6.06 -2.76 10.77
CA VAL A 134 -7.44 -2.82 11.27
C VAL A 134 -7.52 -3.70 12.52
N TYR A 135 -7.61 -3.06 13.70
CA TYR A 135 -7.70 -3.78 14.97
C TYR A 135 -8.94 -4.67 15.11
N GLY A 136 -8.76 -5.79 15.80
CA GLY A 136 -9.75 -6.85 15.94
C GLY A 136 -9.24 -8.07 15.21
N SER A 137 -9.73 -8.29 13.99
CA SER A 137 -9.31 -9.40 13.13
C SER A 137 -9.17 -9.00 11.66
N GLY A 138 -8.71 -7.77 11.38
CA GLY A 138 -8.48 -7.34 10.00
C GLY A 138 -9.76 -7.24 9.17
N GLU A 139 -10.92 -7.09 9.79
CA GLU A 139 -12.22 -7.28 9.11
C GLU A 139 -12.41 -6.31 7.93
N ARG A 140 -12.65 -6.85 6.72
CA ARG A 140 -12.82 -6.06 5.49
C ARG A 140 -13.79 -4.88 5.62
N ARG A 141 -14.89 -5.06 6.34
CA ARG A 141 -15.94 -4.04 6.52
C ARG A 141 -15.46 -2.80 7.28
N LYS A 142 -14.35 -2.91 8.02
CA LYS A 142 -13.79 -1.85 8.86
C LYS A 142 -12.71 -1.01 8.15
N TYR A 143 -12.24 -1.45 6.99
CA TYR A 143 -11.21 -0.71 6.25
C TYR A 143 -11.66 0.70 5.88
N LYS A 144 -12.95 0.89 5.55
CA LYS A 144 -13.49 2.21 5.23
C LYS A 144 -13.20 3.22 6.33
N GLU A 145 -13.60 2.94 7.57
CA GLU A 145 -13.50 3.90 8.67
C GLU A 145 -12.15 3.87 9.39
N ARG A 146 -11.37 2.81 9.24
CA ARG A 146 -10.10 2.61 9.97
C ARG A 146 -8.83 2.72 9.14
N PHE A 147 -8.93 2.66 7.82
CA PHE A 147 -7.79 2.81 6.90
C PHE A 147 -8.06 3.89 5.85
N PHE A 148 -9.08 3.71 5.01
CA PHE A 148 -9.34 4.60 3.88
C PHE A 148 -9.74 6.01 4.32
N ALA A 149 -10.62 6.16 5.31
CA ALA A 149 -11.07 7.48 5.75
C ALA A 149 -9.97 8.27 6.48
N PRO A 150 -9.19 7.69 7.43
CA PRO A 150 -8.09 8.40 8.07
C PRO A 150 -7.00 8.86 7.09
N TYR A 151 -6.62 8.01 6.14
CA TYR A 151 -5.44 8.25 5.28
C TYR A 151 -5.78 8.74 3.87
N ARG A 152 -7.05 9.04 3.58
CA ARG A 152 -7.55 9.42 2.26
C ARG A 152 -6.65 10.40 1.51
N GLU A 153 -6.20 11.46 2.18
CA GLU A 153 -5.40 12.51 1.54
C GLU A 153 -3.97 12.08 1.22
N LEU A 154 -3.39 11.19 2.01
CA LEU A 154 -2.06 10.64 1.81
C LEU A 154 -2.07 9.57 0.69
N ILE A 155 -2.96 8.57 0.82
CA ILE A 155 -2.94 7.36 -0.01
C ILE A 155 -3.35 7.60 -1.47
N ARG A 156 -4.05 8.71 -1.74
CA ARG A 156 -4.42 9.11 -3.12
C ARG A 156 -3.28 9.78 -3.88
N ARG A 157 -2.17 10.12 -3.19
CA ARG A 157 -1.05 10.92 -3.72
C ARG A 157 0.25 10.14 -3.83
N VAL A 158 0.60 9.40 -2.78
CA VAL A 158 1.90 8.74 -2.65
C VAL A 158 1.70 7.26 -2.40
N ASN A 159 2.67 6.47 -2.83
CA ASN A 159 2.61 5.03 -2.69
C ASN A 159 2.64 4.61 -1.21
N PHE A 160 1.76 3.68 -0.85
CA PHE A 160 1.55 3.20 0.51
C PHE A 160 1.87 1.71 0.59
N TRP A 161 2.87 1.37 1.39
CA TRP A 161 3.41 0.02 1.53
C TRP A 161 3.15 -0.55 2.92
N PRO A 162 2.18 -1.45 3.09
CA PRO A 162 1.90 -2.06 4.38
C PRO A 162 2.63 -3.39 4.58
N SER A 163 2.93 -3.73 5.83
CA SER A 163 3.15 -5.10 6.29
C SER A 163 1.89 -5.60 7.01
N LEU A 164 1.79 -6.92 7.20
CA LEU A 164 0.79 -7.53 8.08
C LEU A 164 1.20 -7.42 9.55
N GLY A 165 0.24 -7.16 10.44
CA GLY A 165 0.36 -7.36 11.88
C GLY A 165 -0.53 -8.50 12.38
N ASN A 166 -0.42 -8.85 13.66
CA ASN A 166 -1.14 -10.00 14.21
C ASN A 166 -2.66 -9.79 14.24
N HIS A 167 -3.14 -8.54 14.30
CA HIS A 167 -4.56 -8.27 14.17
C HIS A 167 -5.07 -8.43 12.74
N ASP A 168 -4.22 -8.30 11.73
CA ASP A 168 -4.63 -8.43 10.32
C ASP A 168 -4.79 -9.91 9.91
N VAL A 169 -4.03 -10.81 10.54
CA VAL A 169 -4.09 -12.27 10.31
C VAL A 169 -4.92 -13.04 11.34
N ALA A 170 -5.54 -12.36 12.31
CA ALA A 170 -6.31 -13.04 13.33
C ALA A 170 -7.57 -13.74 12.76
N GLU A 171 -8.03 -14.76 13.49
CA GLU A 171 -9.27 -15.45 13.18
C GLU A 171 -10.48 -14.50 13.14
N PRO A 172 -11.44 -14.71 12.21
CA PRO A 172 -11.53 -15.81 11.24
C PRO A 172 -10.97 -15.46 9.85
N HIS A 173 -10.25 -14.35 9.71
CA HIS A 173 -9.97 -13.74 8.40
C HIS A 173 -8.61 -14.08 7.84
N PHE A 174 -7.63 -14.40 8.69
CA PHE A 174 -6.32 -14.92 8.27
C PHE A 174 -5.64 -14.09 7.17
N GLY A 175 -5.78 -12.76 7.18
CA GLY A 175 -5.14 -11.86 6.21
C GLY A 175 -5.86 -11.73 4.87
N ALA A 176 -6.97 -12.44 4.62
CA ALA A 176 -7.69 -12.34 3.35
C ALA A 176 -8.18 -10.90 3.02
N PRO A 177 -8.68 -10.11 3.98
CA PRO A 177 -9.05 -8.71 3.70
C PRO A 177 -7.88 -7.81 3.31
N TYR A 178 -6.68 -8.08 3.81
CA TYR A 178 -5.47 -7.34 3.42
C TYR A 178 -5.16 -7.60 1.94
N LEU A 179 -5.16 -8.88 1.52
CA LEU A 179 -4.94 -9.28 0.13
C LEU A 179 -6.07 -8.80 -0.81
N GLU A 180 -7.28 -8.58 -0.28
CA GLU A 180 -8.37 -7.97 -1.06
C GLU A 180 -8.16 -6.45 -1.27
N VAL A 181 -7.52 -5.77 -0.32
CA VAL A 181 -7.43 -4.30 -0.24
C VAL A 181 -6.23 -3.72 -0.99
N PHE A 182 -5.12 -4.43 -1.02
CA PHE A 182 -3.88 -3.94 -1.59
C PHE A 182 -3.52 -4.69 -2.88
N GLU A 183 -2.83 -4.00 -3.80
CA GLU A 183 -2.00 -4.56 -4.87
C GLU A 183 -0.53 -4.34 -4.51
N LEU A 184 0.22 -5.41 -4.28
CA LEU A 184 1.60 -5.39 -3.82
C LEU A 184 2.44 -6.32 -4.70
N PRO A 185 3.79 -6.26 -4.61
CA PRO A 185 4.62 -7.16 -5.39
C PRO A 185 4.44 -8.61 -4.94
N GLU A 186 4.44 -9.51 -5.90
CA GLU A 186 4.36 -10.96 -5.67
C GLU A 186 5.76 -11.61 -5.69
N ASN A 187 6.79 -10.87 -5.26
CA ASN A 187 8.21 -11.28 -5.30
C ASN A 187 8.75 -11.78 -3.94
N GLY A 188 7.84 -12.27 -3.10
CA GLY A 188 8.11 -12.86 -1.79
C GLY A 188 8.70 -14.28 -1.83
N PRO A 189 8.91 -14.91 -0.66
CA PRO A 189 9.23 -16.33 -0.55
C PRO A 189 8.14 -17.18 -1.22
N HIS A 190 8.54 -18.17 -2.01
CA HIS A 190 7.61 -19.00 -2.78
C HIS A 190 6.67 -19.85 -1.89
N ASP A 191 7.10 -20.16 -0.66
CA ASP A 191 6.32 -20.97 0.29
C ASP A 191 5.31 -20.14 1.10
N GLU A 192 5.17 -18.85 0.80
CA GLU A 192 4.19 -17.94 1.38
C GLU A 192 3.11 -17.52 0.38
N PRO A 193 1.89 -17.18 0.85
CA PRO A 193 0.94 -16.47 0.01
C PRO A 193 1.58 -15.19 -0.56
N PRO A 194 1.34 -14.86 -1.84
CA PRO A 194 1.86 -13.64 -2.45
C PRO A 194 1.41 -12.39 -1.68
N GLU A 195 2.12 -11.28 -1.90
CA GLU A 195 1.82 -9.94 -1.32
C GLU A 195 1.95 -9.81 0.20
N ARG A 196 2.26 -10.89 0.93
CA ARG A 196 2.50 -10.86 2.38
C ARG A 196 3.91 -10.44 2.76
N SER A 197 4.87 -10.99 2.03
CA SER A 197 6.29 -10.65 2.07
C SER A 197 6.69 -10.22 0.67
N TYR A 198 7.40 -9.11 0.54
CA TYR A 198 7.76 -8.55 -0.77
C TYR A 198 8.90 -7.54 -0.64
N TRP A 199 9.49 -7.15 -1.76
CA TRP A 199 10.50 -6.11 -1.80
C TRP A 199 10.29 -5.15 -2.97
N PHE A 200 10.79 -3.94 -2.82
CA PHE A 200 10.83 -2.93 -3.87
C PHE A 200 12.04 -2.02 -3.68
N ASP A 201 12.46 -1.39 -4.76
CA ASP A 201 13.51 -0.38 -4.73
C ASP A 201 12.87 1.02 -4.86
N TYR A 202 13.40 1.98 -4.11
CA TYR A 202 13.07 3.40 -4.25
C TYR A 202 14.35 4.22 -4.19
N VAL A 203 14.67 4.90 -5.29
CA VAL A 203 15.90 5.69 -5.47
C VAL A 203 17.14 4.88 -5.09
N SER A 204 17.78 5.15 -3.96
CA SER A 204 19.04 4.51 -3.52
C SER A 204 18.82 3.46 -2.42
N ALA A 205 17.58 3.02 -2.21
CA ALA A 205 17.19 2.16 -1.11
C ALA A 205 16.42 0.92 -1.57
N ARG A 206 16.75 -0.22 -0.97
CA ARG A 206 15.94 -1.45 -1.03
C ARG A 206 15.10 -1.56 0.22
N PHE A 207 13.80 -1.74 0.05
CA PHE A 207 12.84 -2.02 1.11
C PHE A 207 12.38 -3.46 1.01
N VAL A 208 12.37 -4.16 2.15
CA VAL A 208 11.88 -5.54 2.23
C VAL A 208 10.83 -5.60 3.33
N VAL A 209 9.60 -5.94 2.94
CA VAL A 209 8.47 -6.13 3.84
C VAL A 209 8.33 -7.62 4.13
N VAL A 210 8.21 -7.97 5.41
CA VAL A 210 8.20 -9.36 5.88
C VAL A 210 6.94 -9.64 6.68
N ASP A 211 6.26 -10.76 6.38
CA ASP A 211 5.21 -11.31 7.22
C ASP A 211 5.82 -11.97 8.49
N SER A 212 5.98 -11.17 9.53
CA SER A 212 6.44 -11.65 10.85
C SER A 212 5.43 -12.48 11.63
N ASN A 213 4.25 -12.79 11.09
CA ASN A 213 3.24 -13.61 11.79
C ASN A 213 3.56 -15.11 11.74
N LEU A 214 4.46 -15.52 10.86
CA LEU A 214 4.86 -16.90 10.66
C LEU A 214 5.48 -17.52 11.92
N ASP A 215 5.43 -18.85 12.00
CA ASP A 215 6.15 -19.56 13.05
C ASP A 215 7.68 -19.52 12.83
N GLU A 216 8.43 -19.89 13.86
CA GLU A 216 9.90 -19.82 13.82
C GLU A 216 10.51 -20.72 12.74
N ALA A 217 9.90 -21.87 12.43
CA ALA A 217 10.43 -22.74 11.40
C ALA A 217 10.26 -22.10 10.03
N ALA A 218 9.10 -21.52 9.74
CA ALA A 218 8.86 -20.84 8.48
C ALA A 218 9.74 -19.58 8.32
N LEU A 219 9.91 -18.80 9.39
CA LEU A 219 10.82 -17.66 9.41
C LEU A 219 12.26 -18.08 9.10
N ARG A 220 12.77 -19.12 9.77
CA ARG A 220 14.15 -19.60 9.62
C ARG A 220 14.40 -20.28 8.28
N ASP A 221 13.48 -21.12 7.83
CA ASP A 221 13.72 -22.04 6.72
C ASP A 221 13.29 -21.46 5.36
N HIS A 222 12.37 -20.47 5.34
CA HIS A 222 11.86 -19.85 4.10
C HIS A 222 12.14 -18.34 4.02
N VAL A 223 11.77 -17.57 5.05
CA VAL A 223 11.91 -16.10 5.02
C VAL A 223 13.37 -15.66 5.10
N ALA A 224 14.15 -16.20 6.04
CA ALA A 224 15.53 -15.76 6.26
C ALA A 224 16.45 -16.00 5.05
N PRO A 225 16.40 -17.18 4.37
CA PRO A 225 17.16 -17.39 3.14
C PRO A 225 16.75 -16.44 2.01
N TRP A 226 15.44 -16.25 1.78
CA TRP A 226 14.94 -15.30 0.79
C TRP A 226 15.37 -13.86 1.10
N LEU A 227 15.27 -13.43 2.36
CA LEU A 227 15.69 -12.10 2.78
C LEU A 227 17.20 -11.92 2.55
N ALA A 228 18.02 -12.94 2.85
CA ALA A 228 19.46 -12.90 2.59
C ALA A 228 19.76 -12.78 1.08
N GLU A 229 19.03 -13.48 0.22
CA GLU A 229 19.14 -13.36 -1.24
C GLU A 229 18.75 -11.96 -1.72
N VAL A 230 17.59 -11.45 -1.31
CA VAL A 230 17.09 -10.12 -1.68
C VAL A 230 18.06 -9.02 -1.26
N LEU A 231 18.63 -9.11 -0.06
CA LEU A 231 19.57 -8.11 0.45
C LEU A 231 20.95 -8.24 -0.19
N SER A 232 21.47 -9.45 -0.40
CA SER A 232 22.79 -9.66 -1.02
C SER A 232 22.78 -9.36 -2.53
N GLY A 233 21.64 -9.54 -3.20
CA GLY A 233 21.45 -9.21 -4.62
C GLY A 233 21.18 -7.73 -4.91
N SER A 234 21.46 -6.81 -3.98
CA SER A 234 21.21 -5.38 -4.13
C SER A 234 22.44 -4.53 -3.88
N ASP A 235 22.76 -3.66 -4.83
CA ASP A 235 23.76 -2.60 -4.67
C ASP A 235 23.17 -1.32 -4.05
N ALA A 236 21.91 -1.36 -3.56
CA ALA A 236 21.31 -0.22 -2.88
C ALA A 236 22.16 0.21 -1.68
N THR A 237 22.33 1.53 -1.56
CA THR A 237 23.09 2.17 -0.48
C THR A 237 22.41 1.92 0.86
N TRP A 238 21.09 2.04 0.89
CA TRP A 238 20.27 1.80 2.08
C TRP A 238 19.46 0.52 1.91
N LYS A 239 19.33 -0.24 2.99
CA LYS A 239 18.55 -1.48 3.04
C LYS A 239 17.67 -1.42 4.29
N PHE A 240 16.36 -1.43 4.10
CA PHE A 240 15.37 -1.34 5.16
C PHE A 240 14.55 -2.62 5.18
N VAL A 241 14.40 -3.22 6.37
CA VAL A 241 13.53 -4.37 6.58
C VAL A 241 12.38 -3.93 7.47
N VAL A 242 11.14 -4.23 7.06
CA VAL A 242 9.90 -3.75 7.66
C VAL A 242 9.05 -4.94 8.08
N PHE A 243 8.70 -4.99 9.36
CA PHE A 243 7.84 -6.03 9.92
C PHE A 243 7.19 -5.55 11.22
N HIS A 244 6.20 -6.30 11.71
CA HIS A 244 5.37 -5.90 12.84
C HIS A 244 5.97 -6.28 14.20
N HIS A 245 6.46 -7.51 14.36
CA HIS A 245 6.93 -8.02 15.66
C HIS A 245 8.39 -7.65 15.92
N PRO A 246 8.70 -6.81 16.93
CA PRO A 246 10.07 -6.33 17.14
C PRO A 246 10.97 -7.38 17.79
N PRO A 247 12.18 -7.65 17.25
CA PRO A 247 13.16 -8.50 17.92
C PRO A 247 13.76 -7.80 19.15
N TYR A 248 13.72 -6.47 19.23
CA TYR A 248 14.22 -5.72 20.38
C TYR A 248 13.26 -4.58 20.70
N THR A 249 12.80 -4.51 21.95
CA THR A 249 11.86 -3.47 22.38
C THR A 249 12.07 -3.13 23.86
N ALA A 250 11.83 -1.87 24.21
CA ALA A 250 11.73 -1.40 25.59
C ALA A 250 10.28 -0.97 25.92
N GLY A 251 9.32 -1.39 25.10
CA GLY A 251 7.91 -1.12 25.26
C GLY A 251 7.23 -2.04 26.28
N ALA A 252 5.90 -2.01 26.28
CA ALA A 252 5.09 -2.84 27.19
C ALA A 252 5.01 -4.32 26.76
N TYR A 253 5.43 -4.64 25.54
CA TYR A 253 5.46 -6.00 25.00
C TYR A 253 6.87 -6.57 25.08
N GLU A 254 6.96 -7.88 25.31
CA GLU A 254 8.22 -8.59 25.28
C GLU A 254 8.81 -8.63 23.85
N PRO A 255 10.15 -8.69 23.71
CA PRO A 255 10.78 -8.97 22.42
C PRO A 255 10.29 -10.27 21.80
N ASP A 256 10.10 -10.31 20.48
CA ASP A 256 9.73 -11.54 19.79
C ASP A 256 10.94 -12.44 19.58
N GLY A 257 11.05 -13.47 20.42
CA GLY A 257 12.16 -14.42 20.38
C GLY A 257 12.25 -15.23 19.08
N ARG A 258 11.16 -15.37 18.30
CA ARG A 258 11.20 -16.06 17.00
C ARG A 258 11.91 -15.21 15.96
N ILE A 259 11.74 -13.89 16.03
CA ILE A 259 12.38 -12.92 15.11
C ILE A 259 13.83 -12.66 15.50
N GLN A 260 14.18 -12.80 16.79
CA GLN A 260 15.56 -12.65 17.27
C GLN A 260 16.52 -13.77 16.82
N ARG A 261 16.00 -14.98 16.62
CA ARG A 261 16.80 -16.18 16.33
C ARG A 261 16.96 -16.39 14.83
#